data_AF-A0A9W7MB95-F1
#
_entry.id   AF-A0A9W7MB95-F1
#
_cell.length_a   1.000
_cell.length_b   1.000
_cell.length_c   1.000
_cell.angle_alpha   90.00
_cell.angle_beta   90.00
_cell.angle_gamma   90.00
#
_symmetry.space_group_name_H-M   'P 1'
#
loop_
_entity.id
_entity.type
_entity.pdbx_description
1 polymer ?
#
loop_
_entity_poly.entity_id
_entity_poly.type
_entity_poly.pdbx_seq_one_letter_code
_entity_poly.pdbx_strand_id
1 'polypeptide(L)' 'MFKGICNGKQLQVSDIATVLSRAWNAGIDRTIVTGGSLEESKEALAIAETDGRLFCKLACTRLDARLVRL' A
#
# COMPACT_ATOMS: atom_id res chain seq x y z
N MET A 1 -4.17 -6.66 -7.38
CA MET A 1 -2.93 -6.55 -8.20
C MET A 1 -1.67 -6.95 -7.43
N PHE A 2 -1.20 -6.23 -6.39
CA PHE A 2 0.08 -6.56 -5.70
C PHE A 2 0.10 -7.86 -4.88
N LYS A 3 -1.06 -8.34 -4.43
CA LYS A 3 -1.22 -9.68 -3.83
C LYS A 3 -1.27 -10.81 -4.87
N GLY A 4 -1.12 -10.47 -6.16
CA GLY A 4 -1.27 -11.38 -7.29
C GLY A 4 -2.68 -11.95 -7.46
N ILE A 5 -3.69 -11.28 -6.90
CA ILE A 5 -5.11 -11.63 -7.07
C ILE A 5 -5.73 -10.69 -8.12
N CYS A 6 -6.31 -11.28 -9.18
CA CYS A 6 -7.17 -10.59 -10.15
C CYS A 6 -8.47 -11.37 -10.30
N ASN A 7 -9.62 -10.67 -10.23
CA ASN A 7 -10.96 -11.28 -10.30
C ASN A 7 -11.18 -12.45 -9.31
N GLY A 8 -10.68 -12.30 -8.08
CA GLY A 8 -10.80 -13.32 -7.04
C GLY A 8 -9.92 -14.56 -7.23
N LYS A 9 -9.13 -14.64 -8.32
CA LYS A 9 -8.18 -15.73 -8.57
C LYS A 9 -6.77 -15.28 -8.24
N GLN A 10 -6.04 -16.12 -7.50
CA GLN A 10 -4.63 -15.91 -7.23
C GLN A 10 -3.83 -16.40 -8.45
N LEU A 11 -3.33 -15.43 -9.22
CA LEU A 11 -2.53 -15.63 -10.43
C LEU A 11 -1.03 -15.54 -10.13
N GLN A 12 -0.65 -14.82 -9.07
CA GLN A 12 0.75 -14.60 -8.72
C GLN A 12 0.93 -14.50 -7.20
N VAL A 13 2.17 -14.68 -6.73
CA VAL A 13 2.55 -14.47 -5.34
C VAL A 13 2.61 -12.96 -5.04
N SER A 14 2.44 -12.59 -3.78
CA SER A 14 2.54 -11.19 -3.36
C SER A 14 3.98 -10.67 -3.51
N ASP A 15 4.24 -9.94 -4.59
CA ASP A 15 5.58 -9.44 -4.95
C ASP A 15 5.81 -7.98 -4.52
N ILE A 16 5.09 -7.49 -3.51
CA ILE A 16 5.12 -6.08 -3.12
C ILE A 16 6.50 -5.62 -2.63
N ALA A 17 7.23 -6.49 -1.91
CA ALA A 17 8.60 -6.20 -1.47
C ALA A 17 9.56 -6.00 -2.66
N THR A 18 9.38 -6.78 -3.73
CA THR A 18 10.18 -6.67 -4.95
C THR A 18 9.86 -5.36 -5.70
N VAL A 19 8.59 -4.96 -5.74
CA VAL A 19 8.16 -3.68 -6.34
C VAL A 19 8.77 -2.51 -5.59
N LEU A 20 8.70 -2.54 -4.25
CA LEU A 20 9.29 -1.51 -3.39
C LEU A 20 10.82 -1.46 -3.53
N SER A 21 11.48 -2.61 -3.60
CA SER A 21 12.93 -2.72 -3.85
C SER A 21 13.36 -2.01 -5.13
N ARG A 22 12.58 -2.17 -6.20
CA ARG A 22 12.83 -1.47 -7.47
C ARG A 22 12.58 0.04 -7.35
N ALA A 23 11.55 0.44 -6.62
CA ALA A 23 11.24 1.85 -6.39
C ALA A 23 12.39 2.56 -5.65
N TRP A 24 12.94 1.95 -4.60
CA TRP A 24 14.08 2.52 -3.87
C TRP A 24 15.32 2.60 -4.75
N ASN A 25 15.59 1.56 -5.54
CA ASN A 25 16.74 1.55 -6.45
C ASN A 25 16.61 2.58 -7.59
N ALA A 26 15.38 2.98 -7.92
CA ALA A 26 15.10 4.07 -8.86
C ALA A 26 15.21 5.47 -8.22
N GLY A 27 15.52 5.57 -6.92
CA GLY A 27 15.65 6.84 -6.20
C GLY A 27 14.34 7.39 -5.62
N ILE A 28 13.32 6.54 -5.45
CA ILE A 28 12.09 6.97 -4.77
C ILE A 28 12.33 7.01 -3.26
N ASP A 29 12.27 8.22 -2.69
CA ASP A 29 12.44 8.45 -1.26
C ASP A 29 11.19 8.15 -0.43
N ARG A 30 10.00 8.39 -0.99
CA ARG A 30 8.71 8.27 -0.27
C ARG A 30 7.65 7.73 -1.20
N THR A 31 6.94 6.70 -0.75
CA THR A 31 5.80 6.14 -1.47
C THR A 31 4.55 6.28 -0.63
N ILE A 32 3.44 6.66 -1.25
CA ILE A 32 2.14 6.75 -0.59
C ILE A 32 1.28 5.56 -1.03
N VAL A 33 0.87 4.74 -0.07
CA VAL A 33 -0.08 3.65 -0.27
C VAL A 33 -1.49 4.18 0.02
N THR A 34 -2.41 4.01 -0.93
CA THR A 34 -3.80 4.46 -0.83
C THR A 34 -4.74 3.26 -0.79
N GLY A 35 -5.65 3.23 0.18
CA GLY A 35 -6.79 2.31 0.22
C GLY A 35 -8.10 3.08 0.02
N GLY A 36 -9.01 2.55 -0.80
CA GLY A 36 -10.31 3.18 -1.09
C GLY A 36 -11.47 2.70 -0.21
N SER A 37 -11.22 1.67 0.58
CA SER A 37 -12.15 1.06 1.53
C SER A 37 -11.48 0.85 2.89
N LEU A 38 -12.27 0.56 3.94
CA LEU A 38 -11.75 0.32 5.28
C LEU A 38 -10.80 -0.88 5.33
N GLU A 39 -11.15 -1.96 4.64
CA GLU A 39 -10.32 -3.17 4.56
C GLU A 39 -9.00 -2.89 3.82
N GLU A 40 -9.06 -2.25 2.64
CA GLU A 40 -7.84 -1.85 1.91
C GLU A 40 -6.98 -0.86 2.68
N SER A 41 -7.60 0.01 3.49
CA SER A 41 -6.90 0.96 4.35
C SER A 41 -6.12 0.26 5.47
N LYS A 42 -6.67 -0.82 6.07
CA LYS A 42 -5.93 -1.66 7.04
C LYS A 42 -4.77 -2.39 6.37
N GLU A 43 -4.97 -2.89 5.16
CA GLU A 43 -3.90 -3.54 4.40
C GLU A 43 -2.79 -2.55 4.03
N ALA A 44 -3.16 -1.35 3.58
CA ALA A 44 -2.22 -0.28 3.29
C ALA A 44 -1.45 0.16 4.53
N LEU A 45 -2.09 0.16 5.71
CA LEU A 45 -1.44 0.41 6.99
C LEU A 45 -0.41 -0.66 7.33
N ALA A 46 -0.75 -1.95 7.22
CA ALA A 46 0.19 -3.04 7.49
C ALA A 46 1.41 -3.00 6.56
N ILE A 47 1.21 -2.60 5.30
CA ILE A 47 2.31 -2.37 4.36
C ILE A 47 3.16 -1.16 4.80
N ALA A 48 2.53 -0.06 5.22
CA ALA A 48 3.24 1.12 5.68
C ALA A 48 4.05 0.89 6.97
N GLU A 49 3.58 0.02 7.87
CA GLU A 49 4.33 -0.39 9.06
C GLU A 49 5.55 -1.25 8.75
N THR A 50 5.61 -1.85 7.55
CA THR A 50 6.73 -2.71 7.16
C THR A 50 8.00 -1.89 6.88
N ASP A 51 7.87 -0.62 6.48
CA ASP A 51 9.00 0.26 6.17
C ASP A 51 8.66 1.73 6.44
N GLY A 52 9.45 2.41 7.28
CA GLY A 52 9.22 3.80 7.70
C GLY A 52 9.29 4.85 6.58
N ARG A 53 9.64 4.46 5.33
CA ARG A 53 9.58 5.32 4.14
C ARG A 53 8.22 5.30 3.44
N LEU A 54 7.32 4.43 3.88
CA LEU A 54 5.98 4.26 3.34
C LEU A 54 4.98 5.09 4.15
N PHE A 55 4.15 5.84 3.43
CA PHE A 55 3.08 6.62 4.03
C PHE A 55 1.75 6.03 3.59
N CYS A 56 0.76 5.94 4.47
CA CYS A 56 -0.58 5.50 4.10
C CYS A 56 -1.54 6.68 4.09
N LYS A 57 -2.36 6.80 3.03
CA LYS A 57 -3.53 7.67 3.04
C LYS A 57 -4.77 6.80 3.19
N LEU A 58 -5.41 6.95 4.35
CA LEU A 58 -6.66 6.27 4.65
C LEU A 58 -7.79 7.08 4.00
N ALA A 59 -8.46 6.50 3.03
CA ALA A 59 -9.68 7.08 2.45
C ALA A 59 -10.81 6.09 2.66
N CYS A 60 -11.52 6.22 3.78
CA CYS A 60 -12.82 5.57 3.95
C CYS A 60 -13.86 6.39 3.17
N THR A 61 -14.78 5.74 2.45
CA THR A 61 -15.92 6.35 1.77
C THR A 61 -16.96 6.88 2.77
N ARG A 62 -16.52 7.80 3.64
CA ARG A 62 -17.31 8.69 4.49
C ARG A 62 -16.34 9.69 5.16
N LEU A 63 -15.98 10.76 4.44
CA LEU A 63 -15.57 12.07 4.99
C LEU A 63 -14.28 12.25 5.81
N ASP A 64 -13.28 11.36 5.82
CA ASP A 64 -11.99 11.68 6.48
C ASP A 64 -10.77 11.16 5.71
N ALA A 65 -10.20 12.01 4.85
CA ALA A 65 -8.93 11.76 4.17
C ALA A 65 -7.77 12.38 4.98
N ARG A 66 -7.42 11.77 6.12
CA ARG A 66 -6.22 12.16 6.88
C ARG A 66 -4.97 11.51 6.27
N LEU A 67 -4.00 12.33 5.90
CA LEU A 67 -2.63 11.86 5.63
C LEU A 67 -1.99 11.57 6.99
N VAL A 68 -1.98 10.29 7.39
CA VAL A 68 -1.37 9.90 8.66
C VAL A 68 0.10 9.63 8.40
N ARG A 69 0.96 10.46 9.00
CA ARG A 69 2.36 10.13 9.24
C ARG A 69 2.40 9.47 10.61
N LEU A 70 2.55 8.16 10.64
CA LEU A 70 2.84 7.43 11.88
C LEU A 70 4.33 7.54 12.21
#